data_AF-A0A3B8IBP4-F1
#
_entry.id   AF-A0A3B8IBP4-F1
#
_cell.length_a   1.000
_cell.length_b   1.000
_cell.length_c   1.000
_cell.angle_alpha   90.00
_cell.angle_beta   90.00
_cell.angle_gamma   90.00
#
_symmetry.space_group_name_H-M   'P 1'
#
loop_
_entity.id
_entity.type
_entity.pdbx_description
1 polymer ?
#
loop_
_entity_poly.entity_id
_entity_poly.type
_entity_poly.pdbx_seq_one_letter_code
_entity_poly.pdbx_strand_id
1 'polypeptide(L)'
;MNLEGNTIWIELGALGVIFLLLVLGLWRSYRVLKLTPRVFITGIILALVLLFGTVQGMVTGFIAYLDPLLARSMGADSLKEPISLFSNTTFWLGFFKILLGLASVFSIISYLSPKGHSGEGAAAGNGVLVQNFFTILFVVAAVYFSIAAMIAVPLVKGDKVFNAVQYRDSLQHNFNLVSNTDGTLRAGYLKTLDSISTDGELTDDKHQLMELIKDRTKREVDLIFNELVPDMKRQALSQMESSDLANLVNSLKLKEKAQLLEWFQLNRRDLIIYLNDEIREVKEFTYTIYFSDMDTDLLLNDFNGLPNVRPEISDLPISPRQGDYLGIFNVAMRWLLEIESYPLVMIFGMAGFGLLGAASGAFIKEGMRRKEKGGPLVEDLPGVMIKGFTASMVVFLGIQGSLGILGGGTTEQLDSNLLFFLALVAAVYSDKAWEWAGDKFEETLNKDKEGNEDAPPAGPGNPDFMAGPPLPEADAPSFGTATTVMGSNPP
;
A
#
# COMPACT_ATOMS: atom_id res chain seq x y z
N MET A 1 0.67 -36.52 -3.64
CA MET A 1 1.55 -36.22 -2.47
C MET A 1 2.98 -36.52 -2.88
N ASN A 2 3.72 -35.50 -3.31
CA ASN A 2 4.69 -34.72 -2.51
C ASN A 2 6.11 -35.32 -2.49
N LEU A 3 6.77 -35.30 -3.66
CA LEU A 3 8.23 -35.41 -3.77
C LEU A 3 8.86 -34.21 -4.49
N GLU A 4 8.15 -33.53 -5.40
CA GLU A 4 8.66 -32.36 -6.13
C GLU A 4 8.73 -31.06 -5.31
N GLY A 5 7.96 -30.95 -4.22
CA GLY A 5 8.03 -29.79 -3.32
C GLY A 5 9.33 -29.74 -2.51
N ASN A 6 9.95 -30.88 -2.21
CA ASN A 6 11.17 -30.94 -1.41
C ASN A 6 12.43 -30.61 -2.20
N THR A 7 12.44 -30.85 -3.52
CA THR A 7 13.59 -30.51 -4.38
C THR A 7 13.85 -29.01 -4.43
N ILE A 8 12.80 -28.19 -4.45
CA ILE A 8 12.92 -26.72 -4.46
C ILE A 8 13.56 -26.22 -3.16
N TRP A 9 13.14 -26.72 -1.99
CA TRP A 9 13.73 -26.33 -0.70
C TRP A 9 15.19 -26.80 -0.54
N ILE A 10 15.54 -27.95 -1.12
CA ILE A 10 16.92 -28.47 -1.12
C ILE A 10 17.81 -27.62 -2.03
N GLU A 11 17.32 -27.19 -3.20
CA GLU A 11 18.04 -26.27 -4.10
C GLU A 11 18.19 -24.85 -3.50
N LEU A 12 17.17 -24.37 -2.80
CA LEU A 12 17.17 -23.12 -2.03
C LEU A 12 18.22 -23.14 -0.91
N GLY A 13 18.23 -24.22 -0.11
CA GLY A 13 19.22 -24.45 0.93
C GLY A 13 20.64 -24.53 0.36
N ALA A 14 20.81 -25.22 -0.78
CA ALA A 14 22.09 -25.33 -1.48
C ALA A 14 22.60 -23.96 -1.98
N LEU A 15 21.73 -23.13 -2.55
CA LEU A 15 22.10 -21.77 -3.00
C LEU A 15 22.49 -20.85 -1.84
N GLY A 16 21.77 -20.91 -0.71
CA GLY A 16 22.13 -20.17 0.50
C GLY A 16 23.49 -20.61 1.07
N VAL A 17 23.76 -21.92 1.08
CA VAL A 17 25.06 -22.48 1.49
C VAL A 17 26.17 -22.08 0.51
N ILE A 18 25.92 -22.11 -0.80
CA ILE A 18 26.88 -21.67 -1.82
C ILE A 18 27.20 -20.18 -1.64
N PHE A 19 26.20 -19.33 -1.39
CA PHE A 19 26.41 -17.90 -1.14
C PHE A 19 27.24 -17.68 0.14
N LEU A 20 26.92 -18.37 1.23
CA LEU A 20 27.66 -18.28 2.49
C LEU A 20 29.12 -18.74 2.30
N LEU A 21 29.34 -19.80 1.51
CA LEU A 21 30.67 -20.27 1.14
C LEU A 21 31.42 -19.30 0.21
N LEU A 22 30.72 -18.58 -0.67
CA LEU A 22 31.29 -17.52 -1.51
C LEU A 22 31.73 -16.31 -0.69
N VAL A 23 30.90 -15.88 0.27
CA VAL A 23 31.22 -14.78 1.20
C VAL A 23 32.38 -15.18 2.12
N LEU A 24 32.35 -16.39 2.69
CA LEU A 24 33.45 -16.93 3.51
C LEU A 24 34.72 -17.16 2.68
N GLY A 25 34.59 -17.57 1.42
CA GLY A 25 35.68 -17.75 0.48
C GLY A 25 36.33 -16.42 0.07
N LEU A 26 35.52 -15.39 -0.19
CA LEU A 26 35.97 -14.02 -0.42
C LEU A 26 36.65 -13.44 0.83
N TRP A 27 36.08 -13.66 2.02
CA TRP A 27 36.66 -13.25 3.30
C TRP A 27 38.00 -13.94 3.56
N ARG A 28 38.08 -15.26 3.37
CA ARG A 28 39.30 -16.05 3.53
C ARG A 28 40.35 -15.65 2.50
N SER A 29 39.96 -15.43 1.25
CA SER A 29 40.84 -14.94 0.20
C SER A 29 41.35 -13.53 0.50
N TYR A 30 40.52 -12.64 1.04
CA TYR A 30 40.94 -11.34 1.52
C TYR A 30 42.05 -11.46 2.59
N ARG A 31 41.87 -12.37 3.54
CA ARG A 31 42.83 -12.60 4.63
C ARG A 31 44.13 -13.29 4.17
N VAL A 32 44.06 -14.22 3.23
CA VAL A 32 45.19 -15.09 2.83
C VAL A 32 45.93 -14.56 1.60
N LEU A 33 45.21 -14.10 0.57
CA LEU A 33 45.78 -13.65 -0.70
C LEU A 33 46.14 -12.16 -0.70
N LYS A 34 45.91 -11.44 0.42
CA LYS A 34 46.05 -9.98 0.50
C LYS A 34 45.37 -9.28 -0.68
N LEU A 35 44.16 -9.74 -1.04
CA LEU A 35 43.37 -9.13 -2.11
C LEU A 35 43.20 -7.65 -1.80
N THR A 36 43.50 -6.80 -2.79
CA THR A 36 43.29 -5.37 -2.63
C THR A 36 41.83 -5.11 -2.25
N PRO A 37 41.53 -4.17 -1.33
CA PRO A 37 40.17 -3.89 -0.86
C PRO A 37 39.16 -3.66 -1.99
N ARG A 38 39.64 -3.16 -3.14
CA ARG A 38 38.86 -3.01 -4.38
C ARG A 38 38.24 -4.32 -4.85
N VAL A 39 39.02 -5.39 -5.02
CA VAL A 39 38.52 -6.67 -5.53
C VAL A 39 37.53 -7.32 -4.55
N PHE A 40 37.75 -7.11 -3.25
CA PHE A 40 36.85 -7.58 -2.21
C PHE A 40 35.49 -6.85 -2.23
N ILE A 41 35.49 -5.52 -2.33
CA ILE A 41 34.26 -4.71 -2.42
C ILE A 41 33.50 -5.02 -3.71
N THR A 42 34.17 -5.09 -4.86
CA THR A 42 33.51 -5.46 -6.12
C THR A 42 32.94 -6.88 -6.06
N GLY A 43 33.65 -7.81 -5.41
CA GLY A 43 33.17 -9.17 -5.16
C GLY A 43 31.92 -9.20 -4.28
N ILE A 44 31.85 -8.39 -3.22
CA ILE A 44 30.67 -8.27 -2.35
C ILE A 44 29.50 -7.64 -3.10
N ILE A 45 29.73 -6.56 -3.85
CA ILE A 45 28.67 -5.91 -4.65
C ILE A 45 28.12 -6.91 -5.68
N LEU A 46 28.99 -7.61 -6.41
CA LEU A 46 28.57 -8.62 -7.37
C LEU A 46 27.81 -9.77 -6.68
N ALA A 47 28.28 -10.23 -5.52
CA ALA A 47 27.60 -11.25 -4.73
C ALA A 47 26.21 -10.77 -4.26
N LEU A 48 26.08 -9.51 -3.83
CA LEU A 48 24.79 -8.90 -3.46
C LEU A 48 23.85 -8.75 -4.66
N VAL A 49 24.34 -8.33 -5.83
CA VAL A 49 23.56 -8.28 -7.08
C VAL A 49 23.03 -9.69 -7.42
N LEU A 50 23.91 -10.70 -7.37
CA LEU A 50 23.55 -12.09 -7.66
C LEU A 50 22.58 -12.67 -6.62
N LEU A 51 22.77 -12.37 -5.33
CA LEU A 51 21.86 -12.74 -4.24
C LEU A 51 20.48 -12.10 -4.45
N PHE A 52 20.43 -10.80 -4.76
CA PHE A 52 19.16 -10.13 -5.02
C PHE A 52 18.45 -10.68 -6.25
N GLY A 53 19.20 -10.98 -7.32
CA GLY A 53 18.67 -11.65 -8.51
C GLY A 53 18.13 -13.05 -8.22
N THR A 54 18.82 -13.84 -7.39
CA THR A 54 18.37 -15.18 -6.97
C THR A 54 17.17 -15.14 -6.04
N VAL A 55 17.16 -14.26 -5.04
CA VAL A 55 16.01 -14.05 -4.14
C VAL A 55 14.79 -13.59 -4.94
N GLN A 56 14.96 -12.70 -5.92
CA GLN A 56 13.87 -12.32 -6.81
C GLN A 56 13.38 -13.52 -7.65
N GLY A 57 14.30 -14.28 -8.26
CA GLY A 57 13.94 -15.48 -9.02
C GLY A 57 13.20 -16.50 -8.16
N MET A 58 13.60 -16.64 -6.90
CA MET A 58 12.94 -17.49 -5.90
C MET A 58 11.55 -16.99 -5.54
N VAL A 59 11.38 -15.70 -5.25
CA VAL A 59 10.06 -15.11 -4.95
C VAL A 59 9.15 -15.24 -6.16
N THR A 60 9.66 -14.96 -7.37
CA THR A 60 8.88 -15.06 -8.62
C THR A 60 8.49 -16.51 -8.92
N GLY A 61 9.42 -17.46 -8.76
CA GLY A 61 9.16 -18.89 -8.95
C GLY A 61 8.24 -19.46 -7.87
N PHE A 62 8.35 -19.00 -6.63
CA PHE A 62 7.47 -19.38 -5.52
C PHE A 62 6.05 -18.86 -5.75
N ILE A 63 5.88 -17.61 -6.20
CA ILE A 63 4.58 -17.06 -6.60
C ILE A 63 4.00 -17.88 -7.76
N ALA A 64 4.77 -18.15 -8.82
CA ALA A 64 4.32 -18.94 -9.96
C ALA A 64 3.96 -20.39 -9.59
N TYR A 65 4.62 -20.98 -8.59
CA TYR A 65 4.30 -22.30 -8.05
C TYR A 65 3.02 -22.30 -7.20
N LEU A 66 2.85 -21.26 -6.37
CA LEU A 66 1.68 -21.13 -5.51
C LEU A 66 0.40 -20.78 -6.28
N ASP A 67 0.50 -20.00 -7.35
CA ASP A 67 -0.64 -19.50 -8.14
C ASP A 67 -1.62 -20.62 -8.57
N PRO A 68 -1.20 -21.74 -9.20
CA PRO A 68 -2.11 -22.84 -9.55
C PRO A 68 -2.58 -23.67 -8.34
N LEU A 69 -1.79 -23.76 -7.26
CA LEU A 69 -2.14 -24.48 -6.03
C LEU A 69 -3.20 -23.73 -5.21
N LEU A 70 -3.09 -22.40 -5.18
CA LEU A 70 -4.01 -21.51 -4.50
C LEU A 70 -5.29 -21.33 -5.33
N ALA A 71 -5.19 -21.16 -6.66
CA ALA A 71 -6.34 -21.09 -7.56
C ALA A 71 -7.25 -22.34 -7.47
N ARG A 72 -6.68 -23.52 -7.18
CA ARG A 72 -7.44 -24.76 -6.94
C ARG A 72 -8.11 -24.84 -5.57
N SER A 73 -7.63 -24.14 -4.55
CA SER A 73 -8.09 -24.31 -3.17
C SER A 73 -9.00 -23.19 -2.65
N MET A 74 -8.90 -21.97 -3.19
CA MET A 74 -9.64 -20.80 -2.65
C MET A 74 -10.49 -20.04 -3.68
N GLY A 75 -10.56 -20.51 -4.93
CA GLY A 75 -11.21 -19.80 -6.04
C GLY A 75 -10.35 -18.66 -6.56
N ALA A 76 -10.30 -18.49 -7.89
CA ALA A 76 -9.32 -17.62 -8.57
C ALA A 76 -9.41 -16.13 -8.17
N ASP A 77 -10.55 -15.68 -7.65
CA ASP A 77 -10.80 -14.25 -7.41
C ASP A 77 -10.39 -13.76 -6.02
N SER A 78 -10.31 -14.66 -5.01
CA SER A 78 -9.91 -14.29 -3.65
C SER A 78 -8.40 -14.11 -3.47
N LEU A 79 -7.60 -14.52 -4.47
CA LEU A 79 -6.14 -14.58 -4.40
C LEU A 79 -5.41 -13.49 -5.18
N LYS A 80 -6.11 -12.80 -6.09
CA LYS A 80 -5.53 -11.71 -6.90
C LYS A 80 -4.98 -10.58 -6.02
N GLU A 81 -5.60 -10.30 -4.89
CA GLU A 81 -5.17 -9.27 -3.93
C GLU A 81 -3.83 -9.59 -3.23
N PRO A 82 -3.70 -10.69 -2.47
CA PRO A 82 -2.45 -11.02 -1.78
C PRO A 82 -1.29 -11.32 -2.75
N ILE A 83 -1.56 -11.96 -3.90
CA ILE A 83 -0.53 -12.20 -4.92
C ILE A 83 -0.07 -10.88 -5.55
N SER A 84 -0.95 -9.88 -5.70
CA SER A 84 -0.56 -8.55 -6.19
C SER A 84 0.29 -7.76 -5.18
N LEU A 85 0.10 -7.97 -3.87
CA LEU A 85 0.97 -7.41 -2.84
C LEU A 85 2.37 -8.04 -2.88
N PHE A 86 2.47 -9.35 -3.12
CA PHE A 86 3.75 -10.03 -3.30
C PHE A 86 4.42 -9.71 -4.64
N SER A 87 3.68 -9.51 -5.74
CA SER A 87 4.28 -9.06 -7.01
C SER A 87 4.85 -7.64 -6.90
N ASN A 88 4.30 -6.80 -6.00
CA ASN A 88 4.87 -5.49 -5.65
C ASN A 88 6.24 -5.57 -4.94
N THR A 89 6.72 -6.74 -4.51
CA THR A 89 8.13 -6.89 -4.10
C THR A 89 9.10 -6.63 -5.26
N THR A 90 8.68 -6.85 -6.51
CA THR A 90 9.47 -6.46 -7.70
C THR A 90 9.73 -4.96 -7.77
N PHE A 91 8.92 -4.14 -7.10
CA PHE A 91 9.04 -2.68 -7.08
C PHE A 91 10.07 -2.17 -6.06
N TRP A 92 10.08 -2.68 -4.82
CA TRP A 92 11.19 -2.43 -3.88
C TRP A 92 12.52 -2.89 -4.49
N LEU A 93 12.50 -4.05 -5.14
CA LEU A 93 13.61 -4.55 -5.93
C LEU A 93 13.96 -3.61 -7.08
N GLY A 94 13.02 -2.87 -7.68
CA GLY A 94 13.27 -1.87 -8.72
C GLY A 94 14.11 -0.70 -8.22
N PHE A 95 13.73 -0.09 -7.09
CA PHE A 95 14.53 0.95 -6.45
C PHE A 95 15.91 0.44 -6.07
N PHE A 96 15.98 -0.73 -5.42
CA PHE A 96 17.25 -1.37 -5.07
C PHE A 96 18.08 -1.78 -6.30
N LYS A 97 17.46 -2.17 -7.42
CA LYS A 97 18.14 -2.46 -8.70
C LYS A 97 18.71 -1.22 -9.36
N ILE A 98 18.01 -0.08 -9.29
CA ILE A 98 18.56 1.19 -9.78
C ILE A 98 19.75 1.59 -8.91
N LEU A 99 19.62 1.45 -7.58
CA LEU A 99 20.70 1.66 -6.62
C LEU A 99 21.91 0.73 -6.86
N LEU A 100 21.68 -0.57 -7.00
CA LEU A 100 22.70 -1.59 -7.30
C LEU A 100 23.27 -1.41 -8.71
N GLY A 101 22.44 -1.01 -9.67
CA GLY A 101 22.84 -0.64 -11.02
C GLY A 101 23.81 0.53 -11.00
N LEU A 102 23.45 1.62 -10.32
CA LEU A 102 24.33 2.77 -10.12
C LEU A 102 25.61 2.38 -9.36
N ALA A 103 25.51 1.55 -8.32
CA ALA A 103 26.67 1.06 -7.58
C ALA A 103 27.60 0.21 -8.45
N SER A 104 27.05 -0.66 -9.29
CA SER A 104 27.81 -1.52 -10.18
C SER A 104 28.49 -0.71 -11.30
N VAL A 105 27.78 0.22 -11.93
CA VAL A 105 28.35 1.15 -12.92
C VAL A 105 29.47 1.99 -12.29
N PHE A 106 29.27 2.50 -11.09
CA PHE A 106 30.29 3.29 -10.40
C PHE A 106 31.49 2.43 -9.99
N SER A 107 31.26 1.19 -9.56
CA SER A 107 32.32 0.22 -9.27
C SER A 107 33.12 -0.10 -10.54
N ILE A 108 32.47 -0.21 -11.70
CA ILE A 108 33.13 -0.39 -13.00
C ILE A 108 33.93 0.86 -13.39
N ILE A 109 33.37 2.06 -13.26
CA ILE A 109 34.08 3.33 -13.54
C ILE A 109 35.31 3.46 -12.63
N SER A 110 35.18 3.12 -11.34
CA SER A 110 36.30 3.13 -10.39
C SER A 110 37.39 2.11 -10.74
N TYR A 111 37.01 0.99 -11.36
CA TYR A 111 37.93 -0.05 -11.80
C TYR A 111 38.67 0.36 -13.08
N LEU A 112 37.96 0.99 -14.03
CA LEU A 112 38.50 1.44 -15.31
C LEU A 112 39.30 2.73 -15.22
N SER A 113 39.10 3.54 -14.17
CA SER A 113 39.87 4.77 -13.97
C SER A 113 41.37 4.44 -13.84
N PRO A 114 42.22 4.85 -14.80
CA PRO A 114 43.60 4.44 -14.86
C PRO A 114 44.33 4.85 -13.58
N LYS A 115 45.09 3.91 -13.00
CA LYS A 115 46.02 4.20 -11.89
C LYS A 115 47.09 5.13 -12.44
N GLY A 116 46.83 6.44 -12.39
CA GLY A 116 47.81 7.45 -12.71
C GLY A 116 49.08 7.17 -11.92
N HIS A 117 50.19 6.92 -12.62
CA HIS A 117 51.51 6.77 -12.06
C HIS A 117 51.89 8.13 -11.44
N SER A 118 51.49 8.34 -10.19
CA SER A 118 51.83 9.54 -9.42
C SER A 118 52.55 9.08 -8.17
N GLY A 119 53.79 9.56 -8.02
CA GLY A 119 54.72 9.16 -6.97
C GLY A 119 54.16 9.37 -5.57
N GLU A 120 54.54 8.45 -4.67
CA GLU A 120 54.55 8.43 -3.19
C GLU A 120 53.53 9.21 -2.31
N GLY A 121 52.54 9.93 -2.87
CA GLY A 121 51.50 10.64 -2.12
C GLY A 121 50.05 10.20 -2.41
N ALA A 122 49.84 9.22 -3.31
CA ALA A 122 48.53 8.94 -3.91
C ALA A 122 47.71 7.80 -3.26
N ALA A 123 47.96 7.45 -2.00
CA ALA A 123 47.23 6.34 -1.33
C ALA A 123 45.79 6.70 -0.91
N ALA A 124 45.38 7.97 -0.96
CA ALA A 124 44.05 8.44 -0.51
C ALA A 124 42.89 8.21 -1.51
N GLY A 125 43.15 7.73 -2.73
CA GLY A 125 42.18 7.88 -3.83
C GLY A 125 40.91 7.01 -3.80
N ASN A 126 40.89 5.86 -3.12
CA ASN A 126 39.78 4.90 -3.26
C ASN A 126 38.69 5.00 -2.21
N GLY A 127 39.08 5.18 -0.95
CA GLY A 127 38.12 5.33 0.14
C GLY A 127 37.24 6.55 -0.12
N VAL A 128 37.86 7.63 -0.59
CA VAL A 128 37.17 8.87 -0.96
C VAL A 128 36.12 8.65 -2.04
N LEU A 129 36.44 7.90 -3.11
CA LEU A 129 35.52 7.69 -4.22
C LEU A 129 34.30 6.83 -3.80
N VAL A 130 34.52 5.77 -3.02
CA VAL A 130 33.44 4.94 -2.47
C VAL A 130 32.56 5.74 -1.51
N GLN A 131 33.16 6.54 -0.63
CA GLN A 131 32.43 7.39 0.31
C GLN A 131 31.61 8.46 -0.40
N ASN A 132 32.16 9.09 -1.45
CA ASN A 132 31.43 10.05 -2.28
C ASN A 132 30.23 9.40 -2.95
N PHE A 133 30.39 8.17 -3.46
CA PHE A 133 29.30 7.43 -4.06
C PHE A 133 28.15 7.21 -3.08
N PHE A 134 28.45 6.67 -1.89
CA PHE A 134 27.42 6.45 -0.86
C PHE A 134 26.78 7.77 -0.41
N THR A 135 27.55 8.85 -0.33
CA THR A 135 27.01 10.18 -0.01
C THR A 135 26.03 10.64 -1.07
N ILE A 136 26.38 10.56 -2.36
CA ILE A 136 25.50 10.96 -3.47
C ILE A 136 24.24 10.09 -3.47
N LEU A 137 24.40 8.78 -3.33
CA LEU A 137 23.31 7.81 -3.29
C LEU A 137 22.32 8.11 -2.17
N PHE A 138 22.84 8.42 -0.98
CA PHE A 138 22.06 8.79 0.18
C PHE A 138 21.31 10.11 -0.03
N VAL A 139 21.96 11.13 -0.62
CA VAL A 139 21.31 12.40 -0.97
C VAL A 139 20.19 12.18 -1.98
N VAL A 140 20.40 11.35 -3.02
CA VAL A 140 19.37 11.00 -3.99
C VAL A 140 18.19 10.31 -3.33
N ALA A 141 18.43 9.37 -2.42
CA ALA A 141 17.38 8.71 -1.65
C ALA A 141 16.60 9.71 -0.77
N ALA A 142 17.30 10.63 -0.08
CA ALA A 142 16.68 11.66 0.74
C ALA A 142 15.78 12.61 -0.08
N VAL A 143 16.26 13.06 -1.25
CA VAL A 143 15.48 13.86 -2.21
C VAL A 143 14.25 13.10 -2.68
N TYR A 144 14.42 11.81 -3.05
CA TYR A 144 13.32 10.96 -3.50
C TYR A 144 12.23 10.84 -2.42
N PHE A 145 12.59 10.50 -1.18
CA PHE A 145 11.62 10.40 -0.08
C PHE A 145 10.94 11.73 0.20
N SER A 146 11.67 12.85 0.12
CA SER A 146 11.13 14.19 0.32
C SER A 146 10.07 14.55 -0.72
N ILE A 147 10.38 14.36 -2.01
CA ILE A 147 9.45 14.65 -3.12
C ILE A 147 8.26 13.69 -3.08
N ALA A 148 8.52 12.39 -2.87
CA ALA A 148 7.46 11.38 -2.83
C ALA A 148 6.45 11.66 -1.71
N ALA A 149 6.94 12.02 -0.52
CA ALA A 149 6.06 12.38 0.58
C ALA A 149 5.34 13.71 0.33
N MET A 150 6.00 14.72 -0.24
CA MET A 150 5.37 16.02 -0.56
C MET A 150 4.19 15.86 -1.52
N ILE A 151 4.27 14.91 -2.46
CA ILE A 151 3.15 14.60 -3.37
C ILE A 151 2.13 13.67 -2.70
N ALA A 152 2.56 12.65 -1.95
CA ALA A 152 1.66 11.67 -1.34
C ALA A 152 0.84 12.26 -0.19
N VAL A 153 1.40 13.18 0.59
CA VAL A 153 0.73 13.81 1.73
C VAL A 153 -0.61 14.43 1.39
N PRO A 154 -0.76 15.36 0.43
CA PRO A 154 -2.07 15.96 0.14
C PRO A 154 -3.09 14.90 -0.31
N LEU A 155 -2.61 13.83 -0.96
CA LEU A 155 -3.46 12.74 -1.44
C LEU A 155 -3.93 11.81 -0.31
N VAL A 156 -3.07 11.54 0.67
CA VAL A 156 -3.38 10.67 1.81
C VAL A 156 -4.01 11.43 2.97
N LYS A 157 -3.74 12.74 3.08
CA LYS A 157 -4.43 13.63 4.02
C LYS A 157 -5.91 13.70 3.66
N GLY A 158 -6.24 13.56 2.37
CA GLY A 158 -7.57 13.65 1.81
C GLY A 158 -8.17 14.98 2.20
N ASP A 159 -7.95 16.04 1.39
CA ASP A 159 -8.52 17.37 1.64
C ASP A 159 -9.92 17.21 2.23
N LYS A 160 -10.06 17.55 3.53
CA LYS A 160 -11.20 17.19 4.36
C LYS A 160 -12.47 17.44 3.56
N VAL A 161 -13.02 16.39 2.97
CA VAL A 161 -14.27 16.51 2.21
C VAL A 161 -15.31 16.61 3.31
N PHE A 162 -15.58 17.84 3.73
CA PHE A 162 -16.47 18.19 4.83
C PHE A 162 -17.92 17.73 4.62
N ASN A 163 -18.20 17.04 3.53
CA ASN A 163 -19.31 16.13 3.39
C ASN A 163 -18.76 14.87 2.73
N ALA A 164 -18.58 13.79 3.49
CA ALA A 164 -18.45 12.46 2.91
C ALA A 164 -19.75 12.19 2.15
N VAL A 165 -19.83 12.67 0.91
CA VAL A 165 -20.86 12.26 -0.03
C VAL A 165 -20.64 10.77 -0.12
N GLN A 166 -21.54 9.99 0.49
CA GLN A 166 -21.47 8.55 0.44
C GLN A 166 -21.77 8.20 -1.01
N TYR A 167 -20.71 7.94 -1.79
CA TYR A 167 -20.84 7.66 -3.21
C TYR A 167 -21.59 6.35 -3.39
N ARG A 168 -21.48 5.42 -2.44
CA ARG A 168 -22.38 4.28 -2.26
C ARG A 168 -23.85 4.68 -2.26
N ASP A 169 -24.29 5.59 -1.39
CA ASP A 169 -25.70 6.00 -1.31
C ASP A 169 -26.15 6.67 -2.61
N SER A 170 -25.28 7.48 -3.19
CA SER A 170 -25.53 8.14 -4.47
C SER A 170 -25.64 7.12 -5.62
N LEU A 171 -24.85 6.05 -5.59
CA LEU A 171 -24.91 4.93 -6.54
C LEU A 171 -26.18 4.11 -6.31
N GLN A 172 -26.52 3.80 -5.06
CA GLN A 172 -27.74 3.09 -4.67
C GLN A 172 -28.98 3.84 -5.14
N HIS A 173 -29.00 5.16 -4.98
CA HIS A 173 -30.07 6.02 -5.49
C HIS A 173 -30.20 5.88 -7.02
N ASN A 174 -29.08 5.95 -7.75
CA ASN A 174 -29.08 5.76 -9.20
C ASN A 174 -29.55 4.36 -9.62
N PHE A 175 -29.14 3.31 -8.90
CA PHE A 175 -29.65 1.96 -9.14
C PHE A 175 -31.16 1.87 -8.88
N ASN A 176 -31.67 2.47 -7.81
CA ASN A 176 -33.11 2.52 -7.53
C ASN A 176 -33.89 3.24 -8.64
N LEU A 177 -33.33 4.32 -9.21
CA LEU A 177 -33.95 5.03 -10.33
C LEU A 177 -34.01 4.20 -11.61
N VAL A 178 -33.02 3.33 -11.85
CA VAL A 178 -33.02 2.42 -13.01
C VAL A 178 -33.92 1.19 -12.75
N SER A 179 -33.88 0.64 -11.54
CA SER A 179 -34.59 -0.58 -11.16
C SER A 179 -36.06 -0.35 -10.80
N ASN A 180 -36.54 0.90 -10.71
CA ASN A 180 -37.94 1.21 -10.43
C ASN A 180 -38.91 0.62 -11.48
N THR A 181 -38.43 0.34 -12.68
CA THR A 181 -39.19 -0.27 -13.77
C THR A 181 -39.18 -1.80 -13.75
N ASP A 182 -38.30 -2.43 -12.96
CA ASP A 182 -38.09 -3.89 -12.99
C ASP A 182 -39.35 -4.66 -12.60
N GLY A 183 -40.06 -4.20 -11.56
CA GLY A 183 -41.32 -4.83 -11.14
C GLY A 183 -42.40 -4.75 -12.24
N THR A 184 -42.51 -3.62 -12.92
CA THR A 184 -43.45 -3.42 -14.02
C THR A 184 -43.08 -4.25 -15.25
N LEU A 185 -41.79 -4.31 -15.60
CA LEU A 185 -41.28 -5.14 -16.70
C LEU A 185 -41.53 -6.62 -16.44
N ARG A 186 -41.18 -7.11 -15.24
CA ARG A 186 -41.47 -8.48 -14.81
C ARG A 186 -42.95 -8.81 -14.95
N ALA A 187 -43.83 -7.98 -14.39
CA ALA A 187 -45.28 -8.19 -14.49
C ALA A 187 -45.78 -8.18 -15.95
N GLY A 188 -45.20 -7.32 -16.80
CA GLY A 188 -45.49 -7.27 -18.22
C GLY A 188 -45.10 -8.54 -18.97
N TYR A 189 -43.94 -9.12 -18.66
CA TYR A 189 -43.49 -10.39 -19.23
C TYR A 189 -44.36 -11.56 -18.79
N LEU A 190 -44.64 -11.68 -17.49
CA LEU A 190 -45.51 -12.74 -16.97
C LEU A 190 -46.91 -12.65 -17.57
N LYS A 191 -47.50 -11.45 -17.64
CA LYS A 191 -48.80 -11.23 -18.31
C LYS A 191 -48.76 -11.60 -19.78
N THR A 192 -47.66 -11.29 -20.48
CA THR A 192 -47.51 -11.66 -21.89
C THR A 192 -47.49 -13.18 -22.04
N LEU A 193 -46.74 -13.89 -21.21
CA LEU A 193 -46.70 -15.36 -21.20
C LEU A 193 -48.07 -15.97 -20.86
N ASP A 194 -48.80 -15.41 -19.90
CA ASP A 194 -50.16 -15.86 -19.55
C ASP A 194 -51.17 -15.60 -20.69
N SER A 195 -50.97 -14.54 -21.46
CA SER A 195 -51.82 -14.20 -22.62
C SER A 195 -51.54 -15.02 -23.87
N ILE A 196 -50.45 -15.78 -23.90
CA ILE A 196 -50.21 -16.78 -24.94
C ILE A 196 -51.22 -17.91 -24.67
N SER A 197 -52.42 -17.71 -25.22
CA SER A 197 -53.61 -18.49 -24.95
C SER A 197 -53.60 -19.79 -25.73
N THR A 198 -54.17 -20.78 -25.10
CA THR A 198 -54.47 -22.11 -25.59
C THR A 198 -55.87 -22.20 -26.24
N ASP A 199 -56.50 -21.06 -26.60
CA ASP A 199 -57.92 -20.95 -26.99
C ASP A 199 -58.35 -21.70 -28.26
N GLY A 200 -57.48 -22.48 -28.91
CA GLY A 200 -57.90 -23.40 -29.97
C GLY A 200 -57.84 -24.85 -29.55
N GLU A 201 -58.43 -25.71 -30.38
CA GLU A 201 -58.50 -27.17 -30.18
C GLU A 201 -57.11 -27.81 -30.30
N LEU A 202 -56.26 -27.63 -29.29
CA LEU A 202 -55.01 -28.37 -29.14
C LEU A 202 -55.28 -29.72 -28.48
N THR A 203 -54.49 -30.73 -28.84
CA THR A 203 -54.48 -32.00 -28.12
C THR A 203 -53.91 -31.81 -26.70
N ASP A 204 -54.29 -32.68 -25.77
CA ASP A 204 -53.81 -32.64 -24.38
C ASP A 204 -52.28 -32.59 -24.29
N ASP A 205 -51.58 -33.36 -25.14
CA ASP A 205 -50.11 -33.42 -25.15
C ASP A 205 -49.48 -32.08 -25.59
N LYS A 206 -50.08 -31.41 -26.59
CA LYS A 206 -49.63 -30.08 -27.04
C LYS A 206 -49.91 -29.01 -26.00
N HIS A 207 -51.02 -29.10 -25.26
CA HIS A 207 -51.28 -28.22 -24.11
C HIS A 207 -50.22 -28.41 -23.02
N GLN A 208 -49.87 -29.64 -22.67
CA GLN A 208 -48.84 -29.92 -21.67
C GLN A 208 -47.48 -29.38 -22.09
N LEU A 209 -47.09 -29.56 -23.36
CA LEU A 209 -45.86 -29.00 -23.91
C LEU A 209 -45.84 -27.46 -23.83
N MET A 210 -46.96 -26.81 -24.16
CA MET A 210 -47.09 -25.36 -24.06
C MET A 210 -46.88 -24.85 -22.63
N GLU A 211 -47.54 -25.47 -21.66
CA GLU A 211 -47.43 -25.08 -20.26
C GLU A 211 -46.01 -25.33 -19.72
N LEU A 212 -45.35 -26.42 -20.13
CA LEU A 212 -43.95 -26.68 -19.76
C LEU A 212 -43.00 -25.57 -20.23
N ILE A 213 -43.18 -25.10 -21.47
CA ILE A 213 -42.38 -24.03 -22.07
C ILE A 213 -42.68 -22.70 -21.37
N LYS A 214 -43.95 -22.36 -21.17
CA LYS A 214 -44.37 -21.16 -20.43
C LYS A 214 -43.77 -21.16 -19.03
N ASP A 215 -43.84 -22.26 -18.31
CA ASP A 215 -43.29 -22.38 -16.96
C ASP A 215 -41.77 -22.25 -16.94
N ARG A 216 -41.07 -22.78 -17.94
CA ARG A 216 -39.63 -22.57 -18.10
C ARG A 216 -39.30 -21.09 -18.28
N THR A 217 -39.96 -20.40 -19.19
CA THR A 217 -39.71 -18.96 -19.44
C THR A 217 -40.12 -18.09 -18.25
N LYS A 218 -41.21 -18.43 -17.54
CA LYS A 218 -41.60 -17.75 -16.29
C LYS A 218 -40.51 -17.87 -15.23
N ARG A 219 -39.93 -19.07 -15.04
CA ARG A 219 -38.81 -19.26 -14.11
C ARG A 219 -37.60 -18.42 -14.50
N GLU A 220 -37.31 -18.29 -15.80
CA GLU A 220 -36.20 -17.46 -16.28
C GLU A 220 -36.45 -15.97 -16.03
N VAL A 221 -37.67 -15.48 -16.29
CA VAL A 221 -38.10 -14.11 -15.94
C VAL A 221 -37.93 -13.86 -14.44
N ASP A 222 -38.36 -14.80 -13.61
CA ASP A 222 -38.24 -14.70 -12.15
C ASP A 222 -36.78 -14.71 -11.69
N LEU A 223 -35.96 -15.59 -12.24
CA LEU A 223 -34.53 -15.66 -11.93
C LEU A 223 -33.82 -14.34 -12.25
N ILE A 224 -34.07 -13.77 -13.43
CA ILE A 224 -33.43 -12.52 -13.85
C ILE A 224 -33.80 -11.37 -12.92
N PHE A 225 -35.10 -11.17 -12.65
CA PHE A 225 -35.56 -10.01 -11.90
C PHE A 225 -35.47 -10.15 -10.37
N ASN A 226 -35.55 -11.38 -9.83
CA ASN A 226 -35.51 -11.61 -8.38
C ASN A 226 -34.12 -12.00 -7.86
N GLU A 227 -33.23 -12.50 -8.71
CA GLU A 227 -31.90 -12.97 -8.31
C GLU A 227 -30.78 -12.21 -9.02
N LEU A 228 -30.67 -12.31 -10.35
CA LEU A 228 -29.50 -11.78 -11.08
C LEU A 228 -29.37 -10.26 -11.01
N VAL A 229 -30.45 -9.50 -11.29
CA VAL A 229 -30.41 -8.03 -11.25
C VAL A 229 -30.14 -7.51 -9.83
N PRO A 230 -30.81 -8.01 -8.77
CA PRO A 230 -30.45 -7.70 -7.39
C PRO A 230 -28.99 -8.04 -7.05
N ASP A 231 -28.46 -9.15 -7.55
CA ASP A 231 -27.09 -9.60 -7.24
C ASP A 231 -26.03 -8.70 -7.87
N MET A 232 -26.23 -8.33 -9.13
CA MET A 232 -25.39 -7.33 -9.80
C MET A 232 -25.36 -6.02 -9.00
N LYS A 233 -26.53 -5.57 -8.52
CA LYS A 233 -26.62 -4.37 -7.69
C LYS A 233 -25.87 -4.54 -6.36
N ARG A 234 -26.01 -5.69 -5.69
CA ARG A 234 -25.29 -5.99 -4.43
C ARG A 234 -23.77 -5.98 -4.64
N GLN A 235 -23.28 -6.60 -5.72
CA GLN A 235 -21.86 -6.64 -6.07
C GLN A 235 -21.30 -5.23 -6.32
N ALA A 236 -21.96 -4.44 -7.16
CA ALA A 236 -21.51 -3.08 -7.45
C ALA A 236 -21.54 -2.17 -6.21
N LEU A 237 -22.55 -2.30 -5.34
CA LEU A 237 -22.60 -1.55 -4.08
C LEU A 237 -21.51 -1.97 -3.10
N SER A 238 -21.21 -3.27 -3.01
CA SER A 238 -20.13 -3.77 -2.16
C SER A 238 -18.77 -3.26 -2.62
N GLN A 239 -18.52 -3.22 -3.94
CA GLN A 239 -17.28 -2.67 -4.49
C GLN A 239 -17.17 -1.16 -4.22
N MET A 240 -18.26 -0.41 -4.39
CA MET A 240 -18.28 1.03 -4.08
C MET A 240 -18.05 1.29 -2.59
N GLU A 241 -18.58 0.45 -1.70
CA GLU A 241 -18.34 0.53 -0.25
C GLU A 241 -16.86 0.31 0.09
N SER A 242 -16.23 -0.70 -0.51
CA SER A 242 -14.78 -0.91 -0.39
C SER A 242 -13.98 0.29 -0.92
N SER A 243 -14.37 0.87 -2.05
CA SER A 243 -13.74 2.06 -2.63
C SER A 243 -13.94 3.32 -1.79
N ASP A 244 -15.12 3.47 -1.17
CA ASP A 244 -15.40 4.59 -0.28
C ASP A 244 -14.47 4.57 0.95
N LEU A 245 -14.06 3.38 1.39
CA LEU A 245 -13.11 3.18 2.47
C LEU A 245 -11.65 3.32 2.03
N ALA A 246 -11.26 2.73 0.90
CA ALA A 246 -9.87 2.67 0.44
C ALA A 246 -9.41 3.95 -0.29
N ASN A 247 -10.24 4.48 -1.19
CA ASN A 247 -9.85 5.63 -1.99
C ASN A 247 -10.06 6.93 -1.19
N LEU A 248 -9.06 7.80 -1.17
CA LEU A 248 -9.16 9.12 -0.54
C LEU A 248 -9.50 10.23 -1.54
N VAL A 249 -9.42 9.92 -2.84
CA VAL A 249 -9.58 10.89 -3.92
C VAL A 249 -10.99 10.83 -4.52
N ASN A 250 -11.78 11.89 -4.32
CA ASN A 250 -13.15 12.01 -4.82
C ASN A 250 -13.30 11.80 -6.33
N SER A 251 -12.34 12.25 -7.13
CA SER A 251 -12.39 12.07 -8.59
C SER A 251 -12.29 10.61 -9.00
N LEU A 252 -11.55 9.79 -8.25
CA LEU A 252 -11.48 8.34 -8.48
C LEU A 252 -12.79 7.66 -8.09
N LYS A 253 -13.35 8.02 -6.93
CA LYS A 253 -14.67 7.53 -6.49
C LYS A 253 -15.78 7.85 -7.49
N LEU A 254 -15.79 9.08 -8.01
CA LEU A 254 -16.76 9.50 -9.02
C LEU A 254 -16.60 8.72 -10.33
N LYS A 255 -15.36 8.49 -10.76
CA LYS A 255 -15.05 7.69 -11.95
C LYS A 255 -15.53 6.25 -11.78
N GLU A 256 -15.22 5.63 -10.64
CA GLU A 256 -15.64 4.26 -10.33
C GLU A 256 -17.16 4.14 -10.24
N LYS A 257 -17.82 5.07 -9.55
CA LYS A 257 -19.29 5.15 -9.53
C LYS A 257 -19.88 5.16 -10.94
N ALA A 258 -19.31 5.95 -11.84
CA ALA A 258 -19.78 6.01 -13.22
C ALA A 258 -19.58 4.67 -13.96
N GLN A 259 -18.43 4.03 -13.79
CA GLN A 259 -18.12 2.72 -14.38
C GLN A 259 -19.04 1.62 -13.86
N LEU A 260 -19.31 1.58 -12.55
CA LEU A 260 -20.23 0.62 -11.93
C LEU A 260 -21.68 0.82 -12.38
N LEU A 261 -22.10 2.07 -12.54
CA LEU A 261 -23.42 2.38 -13.06
C LEU A 261 -23.58 1.94 -14.52
N GLU A 262 -22.58 2.24 -15.36
CA GLU A 262 -22.55 1.83 -16.76
C GLU A 262 -22.56 0.30 -16.90
N TRP A 263 -21.70 -0.39 -16.14
CA TRP A 263 -21.66 -1.86 -16.10
C TRP A 263 -23.02 -2.45 -15.74
N PHE A 264 -23.68 -1.94 -14.69
CA PHE A 264 -25.01 -2.41 -14.30
C PHE A 264 -26.05 -2.21 -15.40
N GLN A 265 -26.05 -1.03 -16.04
CA GLN A 265 -27.00 -0.72 -17.11
C GLN A 265 -26.80 -1.58 -18.35
N LEU A 266 -25.56 -1.85 -18.76
CA LEU A 266 -25.23 -2.68 -19.90
C LEU A 266 -25.69 -4.13 -19.69
N ASN A 267 -25.27 -4.75 -18.59
CA ASN A 267 -25.66 -6.13 -18.28
C ASN A 267 -27.18 -6.27 -18.09
N ARG A 268 -27.85 -5.29 -17.44
CA ARG A 268 -29.32 -5.28 -17.32
C ARG A 268 -30.01 -5.18 -18.68
N ARG A 269 -29.51 -4.33 -19.58
CA ARG A 269 -30.05 -4.19 -20.94
C ARG A 269 -29.93 -5.51 -21.70
N ASP A 270 -28.78 -6.17 -21.61
CA ASP A 270 -28.53 -7.41 -22.35
C ASP A 270 -29.42 -8.56 -21.83
N LEU A 271 -29.68 -8.63 -20.51
CA LEU A 271 -30.69 -9.53 -19.93
C LEU A 271 -32.13 -9.23 -20.40
N ILE A 272 -32.49 -7.96 -20.58
CA ILE A 272 -33.80 -7.56 -21.11
C ILE A 272 -33.94 -7.95 -22.59
N ILE A 273 -32.89 -7.75 -23.40
CA ILE A 273 -32.86 -8.18 -24.80
C ILE A 273 -33.06 -9.69 -24.89
N TYR A 274 -32.31 -10.44 -24.09
CA TYR A 274 -32.44 -11.88 -23.94
C TYR A 274 -33.89 -12.30 -23.63
N LEU A 275 -34.54 -11.70 -22.63
CA LEU A 275 -35.94 -12.00 -22.31
C LEU A 275 -36.93 -11.65 -23.43
N ASN A 276 -36.67 -10.59 -24.19
CA ASN A 276 -37.50 -10.24 -25.34
C ASN A 276 -37.39 -11.29 -26.46
N ASP A 277 -36.18 -11.77 -26.72
CA ASP A 277 -35.93 -12.82 -27.71
C ASP A 277 -36.58 -14.13 -27.25
N GLU A 278 -36.42 -14.51 -25.98
CA GLU A 278 -37.10 -15.67 -25.39
C GLU A 278 -38.61 -15.65 -25.59
N ILE A 279 -39.25 -14.53 -25.29
CA ILE A 279 -40.71 -14.41 -25.42
C ILE A 279 -41.14 -14.40 -26.89
N ARG A 280 -40.31 -13.88 -27.80
CA ARG A 280 -40.56 -13.96 -29.24
C ARG A 280 -40.50 -15.43 -29.69
N GLU A 281 -39.49 -16.17 -29.27
CA GLU A 281 -39.33 -17.59 -29.60
C GLU A 281 -40.49 -18.43 -29.06
N VAL A 282 -40.92 -18.19 -27.81
CA VAL A 282 -42.10 -18.86 -27.24
C VAL A 282 -43.35 -18.58 -28.07
N LYS A 283 -43.55 -17.35 -28.55
CA LYS A 283 -44.70 -16.99 -29.42
C LYS A 283 -44.62 -17.68 -30.77
N GLU A 284 -43.47 -17.63 -31.43
CA GLU A 284 -43.24 -18.29 -32.73
C GLU A 284 -43.43 -19.80 -32.62
N PHE A 285 -42.86 -20.42 -31.58
CA PHE A 285 -43.04 -21.83 -31.29
C PHE A 285 -44.50 -22.19 -30.98
N THR A 286 -45.24 -21.29 -30.32
CA THR A 286 -46.68 -21.46 -30.09
C THR A 286 -47.46 -21.55 -31.40
N TYR A 287 -47.14 -20.69 -32.37
CA TYR A 287 -47.73 -20.79 -33.71
C TYR A 287 -47.36 -22.11 -34.40
N THR A 288 -46.11 -22.58 -34.26
CA THR A 288 -45.70 -23.88 -34.79
C THR A 288 -46.49 -25.03 -34.17
N ILE A 289 -46.68 -25.07 -32.85
CA ILE A 289 -47.50 -26.09 -32.19
C ILE A 289 -48.93 -26.12 -32.74
N TYR A 290 -49.52 -24.93 -32.96
CA TYR A 290 -50.90 -24.79 -33.40
C TYR A 290 -51.12 -25.32 -34.83
N PHE A 291 -50.20 -25.02 -35.74
CA PHE A 291 -50.36 -25.32 -37.16
C PHE A 291 -49.61 -26.57 -37.63
N SER A 292 -48.79 -27.18 -36.78
CA SER A 292 -47.97 -28.34 -37.15
C SER A 292 -48.65 -29.67 -36.82
N ASP A 293 -48.56 -30.63 -37.74
CA ASP A 293 -48.91 -32.04 -37.50
C ASP A 293 -47.73 -32.84 -36.88
N MET A 294 -46.65 -32.16 -36.48
CA MET A 294 -45.49 -32.80 -35.87
C MET A 294 -45.82 -33.42 -34.51
N ASP A 295 -45.17 -34.54 -34.24
CA ASP A 295 -45.18 -35.21 -32.94
C ASP A 295 -44.57 -34.32 -31.84
N THR A 296 -45.10 -34.39 -30.61
CA THR A 296 -44.69 -33.55 -29.49
C THR A 296 -43.24 -33.75 -29.09
N ASP A 297 -42.67 -34.95 -29.28
CA ASP A 297 -41.27 -35.21 -28.95
C ASP A 297 -40.32 -34.50 -29.93
N LEU A 298 -40.71 -34.43 -31.21
CA LEU A 298 -39.95 -33.69 -32.22
C LEU A 298 -40.02 -32.19 -31.97
N LEU A 299 -41.20 -31.67 -31.61
CA LEU A 299 -41.39 -30.28 -31.23
C LEU A 299 -40.56 -29.92 -29.98
N LEU A 300 -40.55 -30.76 -28.96
CA LEU A 300 -39.77 -30.53 -27.75
C LEU A 300 -38.26 -30.55 -28.04
N ASN A 301 -37.78 -31.45 -28.90
CA ASN A 301 -36.38 -31.48 -29.32
C ASN A 301 -35.99 -30.22 -30.11
N ASP A 302 -36.86 -29.73 -30.99
CA ASP A 302 -36.64 -28.49 -31.73
C ASP A 302 -36.55 -27.28 -30.79
N PHE A 303 -37.48 -27.17 -29.83
CA PHE A 303 -37.45 -26.12 -28.81
C PHE A 303 -36.19 -26.19 -27.94
N ASN A 304 -35.77 -27.38 -27.53
CA ASN A 304 -34.54 -27.56 -26.75
C ASN A 304 -33.26 -27.30 -27.57
N GLY A 305 -33.35 -27.36 -28.90
CA GLY A 305 -32.26 -27.08 -29.83
C GLY A 305 -32.06 -25.59 -30.11
N LEU A 306 -32.98 -24.72 -29.70
CA LEU A 306 -32.84 -23.27 -29.85
C LEU A 306 -31.64 -22.78 -29.02
N PRO A 307 -30.72 -21.98 -29.60
CA PRO A 307 -29.52 -21.48 -28.93
C PRO A 307 -29.89 -20.38 -27.94
N ASN A 308 -30.53 -20.79 -26.86
CA ASN A 308 -30.97 -19.95 -25.77
C ASN A 308 -29.85 -19.86 -24.71
N VAL A 309 -28.74 -19.24 -25.10
CA VAL A 309 -27.60 -19.04 -24.23
C VAL A 309 -27.79 -17.70 -23.52
N ARG A 310 -28.09 -17.77 -22.22
CA ARG A 310 -28.13 -16.58 -21.36
C ARG A 310 -26.84 -15.77 -21.54
N PRO A 311 -26.91 -14.44 -21.69
CA PRO A 311 -25.72 -13.62 -21.74
C PRO A 311 -24.93 -13.77 -20.44
N GLU A 312 -23.62 -14.00 -20.57
CA GLU A 312 -22.72 -14.02 -19.42
C GLU A 312 -22.62 -12.61 -18.85
N ILE A 313 -22.81 -12.47 -17.54
CA ILE A 313 -22.63 -11.19 -16.86
C ILE A 313 -21.13 -10.88 -16.92
N SER A 314 -20.78 -9.79 -17.60
CA SER A 314 -19.40 -9.34 -17.70
C SER A 314 -18.79 -9.10 -16.32
N ASP A 315 -17.49 -9.36 -16.18
CA ASP A 315 -16.76 -9.10 -14.94
C ASP A 315 -16.94 -7.65 -14.47
N LEU A 316 -16.95 -7.46 -13.15
CA LEU A 316 -16.98 -6.12 -12.55
C LEU A 316 -15.79 -5.29 -13.08
N PRO A 317 -16.00 -3.99 -13.37
CA PRO A 317 -14.90 -3.12 -13.77
C PRO A 317 -13.87 -3.03 -12.64
N ILE A 318 -12.59 -3.09 -12.99
CA ILE A 318 -11.49 -3.01 -12.01
C ILE A 318 -11.54 -1.62 -11.34
N SER A 319 -11.61 -1.59 -10.00
CA SER A 319 -11.56 -0.35 -9.24
C SER A 319 -10.28 0.44 -9.55
N PRO A 320 -10.37 1.74 -9.84
CA PRO A 320 -9.20 2.58 -9.96
C PRO A 320 -8.46 2.60 -8.62
N ARG A 321 -7.15 2.34 -8.65
CA ARG A 321 -6.31 2.34 -7.46
C ARG A 321 -5.82 3.75 -7.16
N GLN A 322 -5.55 4.03 -5.89
CA GLN A 322 -4.96 5.29 -5.49
C GLN A 322 -3.61 5.50 -6.17
N GLY A 323 -3.49 6.60 -6.91
CA GLY A 323 -2.28 6.96 -7.65
C GLY A 323 -2.32 6.63 -9.15
N ASP A 324 -3.32 5.92 -9.66
CA ASP A 324 -3.40 5.57 -11.09
C ASP A 324 -3.39 6.79 -12.03
N TYR A 325 -3.85 7.95 -11.54
CA TYR A 325 -3.86 9.21 -12.29
C TYR A 325 -2.51 9.95 -12.30
N LEU A 326 -1.53 9.51 -11.51
CA LEU A 326 -0.23 10.17 -11.38
C LEU A 326 0.77 9.80 -12.49
N GLY A 327 0.40 8.89 -13.40
CA GLY A 327 1.24 8.49 -14.53
C GLY A 327 2.58 7.91 -14.06
N ILE A 328 3.69 8.47 -14.54
CA ILE A 328 5.04 8.00 -14.19
C ILE A 328 5.36 8.16 -12.69
N PHE A 329 4.73 9.14 -12.01
CA PHE A 329 4.91 9.31 -10.57
C PHE A 329 4.19 8.22 -9.78
N ASN A 330 3.16 7.58 -10.34
CA ASN A 330 2.54 6.42 -9.72
C ASN A 330 3.59 5.33 -9.48
N VAL A 331 4.42 5.04 -10.49
CA VAL A 331 5.51 4.07 -10.34
C VAL A 331 6.36 4.42 -9.14
N ALA A 332 6.80 5.67 -9.01
CA ALA A 332 7.65 6.09 -7.90
C ALA A 332 6.96 6.05 -6.51
N MET A 333 5.67 6.35 -6.40
CA MET A 333 5.03 6.65 -5.11
C MET A 333 3.93 5.67 -4.72
N ARG A 334 3.60 4.71 -5.59
CA ARG A 334 2.54 3.74 -5.37
C ARG A 334 2.66 3.02 -4.04
N TRP A 335 3.86 2.58 -3.68
CA TRP A 335 4.11 1.94 -2.38
C TRP A 335 3.74 2.83 -1.19
N LEU A 336 3.93 4.15 -1.32
CA LEU A 336 3.64 5.12 -0.28
C LEU A 336 2.15 5.45 -0.22
N LEU A 337 1.46 5.38 -1.36
CA LEU A 337 0.00 5.57 -1.46
C LEU A 337 -0.78 4.34 -1.01
N GLU A 338 -0.31 3.12 -1.32
CA GLU A 338 -0.91 1.84 -0.91
C GLU A 338 -0.87 1.61 0.61
N ILE A 339 0.01 2.33 1.32
CA ILE A 339 0.10 2.25 2.78
C ILE A 339 -1.13 2.87 3.46
N GLU A 340 -1.89 3.73 2.75
CA GLU A 340 -3.15 4.37 3.21
C GLU A 340 -3.06 5.02 4.60
N SER A 341 -1.85 5.30 5.09
CA SER A 341 -1.58 5.74 6.46
C SER A 341 -0.85 7.08 6.46
N TYR A 342 -1.62 8.13 6.72
CA TYR A 342 -1.10 9.50 6.78
C TYR A 342 0.12 9.64 7.72
N PRO A 343 0.13 9.11 8.97
CA PRO A 343 1.29 9.19 9.85
C PRO A 343 2.55 8.55 9.25
N LEU A 344 2.40 7.43 8.52
CA LEU A 344 3.53 6.74 7.93
C LEU A 344 4.14 7.54 6.77
N VAL A 345 3.28 8.09 5.91
CA VAL A 345 3.71 9.01 4.82
C VAL A 345 4.44 10.21 5.38
N MET A 346 3.93 10.78 6.48
CA MET A 346 4.58 11.87 7.19
C MET A 346 5.97 11.47 7.71
N ILE A 347 6.09 10.32 8.37
CA ILE A 347 7.38 9.80 8.89
C ILE A 347 8.42 9.68 7.76
N PHE A 348 8.04 9.08 6.62
CA PHE A 348 8.95 8.96 5.47
C PHE A 348 9.35 10.33 4.91
N GLY A 349 8.41 11.27 4.82
CA GLY A 349 8.70 12.63 4.38
C GLY A 349 9.64 13.36 5.32
N MET A 350 9.36 13.38 6.62
CA MET A 350 10.23 14.03 7.59
C MET A 350 11.60 13.37 7.65
N ALA A 351 11.68 12.04 7.52
CA ALA A 351 12.95 11.34 7.39
C ALA A 351 13.71 11.83 6.15
N GLY A 352 13.06 11.88 4.98
CA GLY A 352 13.66 12.42 3.75
C GLY A 352 14.20 13.84 3.93
N PHE A 353 13.39 14.76 4.45
CA PHE A 353 13.78 16.15 4.67
C PHE A 353 14.85 16.31 5.75
N GLY A 354 14.82 15.52 6.83
CA GLY A 354 15.87 15.55 7.85
C GLY A 354 17.20 15.01 7.35
N LEU A 355 17.19 13.92 6.58
CA LEU A 355 18.40 13.39 5.94
C LEU A 355 18.97 14.40 4.93
N LEU A 356 18.12 15.06 4.16
CA LEU A 356 18.53 16.13 3.24
C LEU A 356 19.14 17.31 4.00
N GLY A 357 18.52 17.75 5.09
CA GLY A 357 18.99 18.86 5.92
C GLY A 357 20.34 18.58 6.57
N ALA A 358 20.50 17.39 7.14
CA ALA A 358 21.77 16.96 7.71
C ALA A 358 22.88 16.87 6.64
N ALA A 359 22.56 16.35 5.45
CA ALA A 359 23.50 16.30 4.33
C ALA A 359 23.91 17.70 3.87
N SER A 360 22.95 18.64 3.72
CA SER A 360 23.23 20.03 3.37
C SER A 360 24.11 20.72 4.41
N GLY A 361 23.83 20.53 5.71
CA GLY A 361 24.65 21.07 6.79
C GLY A 361 26.09 20.54 6.73
N ALA A 362 26.26 19.23 6.55
CA ALA A 362 27.56 18.59 6.40
C ALA A 362 28.33 19.10 5.17
N PHE A 363 27.66 19.28 4.03
CA PHE A 363 28.28 19.81 2.82
C PHE A 363 28.75 21.25 2.97
N ILE A 364 28.01 22.09 3.67
CA ILE A 364 28.41 23.49 3.90
C ILE A 364 29.66 23.53 4.80
N LYS A 365 29.66 22.73 5.88
CA LYS A 365 30.77 22.65 6.84
C LYS A 365 32.03 22.09 6.18
N GLU A 366 31.91 20.97 5.48
CA GLU A 366 33.05 20.28 4.87
C GLU A 366 33.48 20.93 3.54
N GLY A 367 32.58 21.63 2.85
CA GLY A 367 32.88 22.33 1.60
C GLY A 367 33.96 23.41 1.75
N MET A 368 34.02 24.08 2.90
CA MET A 368 35.11 25.03 3.21
C MET A 368 36.44 24.29 3.47
N ARG A 369 36.39 23.19 4.23
CA ARG A 369 37.57 22.40 4.61
C ARG A 369 38.20 21.65 3.44
N ARG A 370 37.37 21.19 2.50
CA ARG A 370 37.78 20.48 1.28
C ARG A 370 38.59 21.33 0.32
N LYS A 371 38.30 22.63 0.21
CA LYS A 371 39.08 23.54 -0.64
C LYS A 371 40.55 23.57 -0.23
N GLU A 372 40.84 23.31 1.04
CA GLU A 372 42.20 23.33 1.57
C GLU A 372 42.87 21.95 1.55
N LYS A 373 42.13 20.87 1.83
CA LYS A 373 42.73 19.55 2.14
C LYS A 373 42.36 18.40 1.19
N GLY A 374 41.42 18.58 0.26
CA GLY A 374 41.09 17.56 -0.75
C GLY A 374 40.54 16.23 -0.18
N GLY A 375 39.54 16.29 0.71
CA GLY A 375 38.93 15.12 1.37
C GLY A 375 37.61 14.61 0.75
N PRO A 376 36.96 13.58 1.35
CA PRO A 376 35.71 13.00 0.88
C PRO A 376 34.47 13.87 1.10
N LEU A 377 33.42 13.58 0.31
CA LEU A 377 32.00 13.97 0.44
C LEU A 377 31.65 14.81 1.66
N VAL A 378 31.64 13.99 2.70
CA VAL A 378 31.18 14.10 4.05
C VAL A 378 32.01 13.03 4.75
N GLU A 379 32.87 13.42 5.70
CA GLU A 379 33.78 12.47 6.36
C GLU A 379 33.05 11.47 7.28
N ASP A 380 31.93 11.90 7.86
CA ASP A 380 31.12 11.12 8.79
C ASP A 380 29.70 10.91 8.25
N LEU A 381 29.60 10.07 7.21
CA LEU A 381 28.30 9.74 6.62
C LEU A 381 27.33 9.09 7.64
N PRO A 382 27.74 8.12 8.48
CA PRO A 382 26.86 7.54 9.50
C PRO A 382 26.34 8.58 10.50
N GLY A 383 27.19 9.52 10.94
CA GLY A 383 26.79 10.61 11.82
C GLY A 383 25.72 11.49 11.19
N VAL A 384 25.85 11.83 9.90
CA VAL A 384 24.82 12.59 9.16
C VAL A 384 23.49 11.84 9.11
N MET A 385 23.51 10.52 8.87
CA MET A 385 22.29 9.71 8.84
C MET A 385 21.58 9.70 10.19
N ILE A 386 22.33 9.43 11.27
CA ILE A 386 21.80 9.35 12.62
C ILE A 386 21.23 10.71 13.03
N LYS A 387 21.96 11.81 12.80
CA LYS A 387 21.52 13.17 13.13
C LYS A 387 20.27 13.57 12.35
N GLY A 388 20.24 13.32 11.04
CA GLY A 388 19.07 13.63 10.21
C GLY A 388 17.83 12.87 10.66
N PHE A 389 17.94 11.55 10.88
CA PHE A 389 16.80 10.72 11.31
C PHE A 389 16.31 11.05 12.73
N THR A 390 17.24 11.24 13.67
CA THR A 390 16.89 11.57 15.07
C THR A 390 16.25 12.96 15.17
N ALA A 391 16.76 13.96 14.46
CA ALA A 391 16.15 15.29 14.40
C ALA A 391 14.71 15.21 13.90
N SER A 392 14.45 14.48 12.81
CA SER A 392 13.10 14.27 12.29
C SER A 392 12.17 13.58 13.28
N MET A 393 12.66 12.56 14.00
CA MET A 393 11.87 11.85 15.00
C MET A 393 11.54 12.71 16.21
N VAL A 394 12.49 13.52 16.69
CA VAL A 394 12.26 14.46 17.79
C VAL A 394 11.23 15.52 17.39
N VAL A 395 11.31 16.06 16.18
CA VAL A 395 10.31 17.01 15.66
C VAL A 395 8.93 16.36 15.55
N PHE A 396 8.86 15.14 15.01
CA PHE A 396 7.61 14.40 14.89
C PHE A 396 6.95 14.13 16.25
N LEU A 397 7.72 13.56 17.19
CA LEU A 397 7.23 13.22 18.53
C LEU A 397 6.90 14.47 19.34
N GLY A 398 7.72 15.53 19.23
CA GLY A 398 7.46 16.79 19.91
C GLY A 398 6.15 17.43 19.44
N ILE A 399 5.85 17.34 18.15
CA ILE A 399 4.64 17.92 17.59
C ILE A 399 3.41 17.04 17.88
N GLN A 400 3.51 15.73 17.70
CA GLN A 400 2.44 14.81 18.10
C GLN A 400 2.14 14.88 19.60
N GLY A 401 3.18 14.93 20.44
CA GLY A 401 3.06 15.06 21.89
C GLY A 401 2.49 16.40 22.35
N SER A 402 2.94 17.51 21.76
CA SER A 402 2.40 18.85 22.08
C SER A 402 0.94 19.01 21.64
N LEU A 403 0.56 18.46 20.48
CA LEU A 403 -0.83 18.41 20.05
C LEU A 403 -1.69 17.56 20.99
N GLY A 404 -1.17 16.44 21.51
CA GLY A 404 -1.89 15.59 22.44
C GLY A 404 -2.16 16.25 23.81
N ILE A 405 -1.30 17.17 24.24
CA ILE A 405 -1.43 17.87 25.53
C ILE A 405 -2.24 19.18 25.39
N LEU A 406 -2.03 19.94 24.31
CA LEU A 406 -2.62 21.27 24.14
C LEU A 406 -3.89 21.29 23.27
N GLY A 407 -4.03 20.34 22.36
CA GLY A 407 -5.19 20.23 21.48
C GLY A 407 -6.30 19.44 22.16
N GLY A 408 -7.26 20.13 22.77
CA GLY A 408 -8.45 19.54 23.39
C GLY A 408 -9.39 18.80 22.40
N GLY A 409 -8.91 17.71 21.80
CA GLY A 409 -9.67 16.79 20.95
C GLY A 409 -9.85 17.20 19.49
N THR A 410 -9.75 18.49 19.15
CA THR A 410 -9.81 18.94 17.76
C THR A 410 -8.41 19.00 17.17
N THR A 411 -7.93 17.87 16.67
CA THR A 411 -6.70 17.78 15.88
C THR A 411 -6.90 18.48 14.54
N GLU A 412 -6.86 19.80 14.54
CA GLU A 412 -6.70 20.56 13.32
C GLU A 412 -5.37 20.10 12.71
N GLN A 413 -5.48 19.35 11.60
CA GLN A 413 -4.37 18.62 11.03
C GLN A 413 -3.29 19.63 10.60
N LEU A 414 -2.18 19.62 11.32
CA LEU A 414 -1.05 20.50 11.07
C LEU A 414 -0.66 20.50 9.59
N ASP A 415 -0.20 21.64 9.10
CA ASP A 415 0.35 21.75 7.76
C ASP A 415 1.59 20.86 7.64
N SER A 416 1.48 19.82 6.83
CA SER A 416 2.53 18.84 6.59
C SER A 416 3.77 19.48 5.96
N ASN A 417 3.59 20.53 5.15
CA ASN A 417 4.72 21.25 4.55
C ASN A 417 5.53 21.98 5.62
N LEU A 418 4.86 22.55 6.62
CA LEU A 418 5.51 23.16 7.78
C LEU A 418 6.32 22.11 8.56
N LEU A 419 5.77 20.91 8.76
CA LEU A 419 6.47 19.80 9.41
C LEU A 419 7.72 19.37 8.66
N PHE A 420 7.63 19.25 7.33
CA PHE A 420 8.79 18.94 6.48
C PHE A 420 9.86 20.03 6.55
N PHE A 421 9.46 21.29 6.52
CA PHE A 421 10.38 22.41 6.67
C PHE A 421 11.04 22.44 8.06
N LEU A 422 10.28 22.19 9.13
CA LEU A 422 10.82 22.11 10.49
C LEU A 422 11.82 20.97 10.64
N ALA A 423 11.53 19.79 10.08
CA ALA A 423 12.46 18.66 10.08
C ALA A 423 13.76 18.99 9.32
N LEU A 424 13.67 19.66 8.17
CA LEU A 424 14.82 20.14 7.41
C LEU A 424 15.68 21.10 8.24
N VAL A 425 15.07 22.14 8.81
CA VAL A 425 15.77 23.16 9.61
C VAL A 425 16.40 22.54 10.87
N ALA A 426 15.66 21.71 11.60
CA ALA A 426 16.15 21.03 12.78
C ALA A 426 17.37 20.15 12.45
N ALA A 427 17.34 19.44 11.32
CA ALA A 427 18.46 18.62 10.89
C ALA A 427 19.69 19.44 10.46
N VAL A 428 19.50 20.56 9.76
CA VAL A 428 20.60 21.48 9.37
C VAL A 428 21.35 22.01 10.58
N TYR A 429 20.63 22.36 11.66
CA TYR A 429 21.23 22.90 12.89
C TYR A 429 21.51 21.85 13.97
N SER A 430 21.28 20.57 13.68
CA SER A 430 21.39 19.48 14.67
C SER A 430 22.77 19.40 15.32
N ASP A 431 23.85 19.63 14.56
CA ASP A 431 25.23 19.65 15.07
C ASP A 431 25.39 20.57 16.28
N LYS A 432 24.94 21.83 16.15
CA LYS A 432 25.07 22.83 17.21
C LYS A 432 24.18 22.51 18.41
N ALA A 433 23.00 21.95 18.15
CA ALA A 433 22.10 21.53 19.20
C ALA A 433 22.69 20.37 20.02
N TRP A 434 23.32 19.40 19.36
CA TRP A 434 23.99 18.28 20.03
C TRP A 434 25.25 18.71 20.79
N GLU A 435 26.07 19.59 20.21
CA GLU A 435 27.24 20.18 20.89
C GLU A 435 26.79 20.92 22.17
N TRP A 436 25.79 21.81 22.05
CA TRP A 436 25.23 22.53 23.20
C TRP A 436 24.62 21.60 24.26
N ALA A 437 23.90 20.56 23.85
CA ALA A 437 23.33 19.58 24.77
C ALA A 437 24.41 18.77 25.50
N GLY A 438 25.50 18.41 24.80
CA GLY A 438 26.66 17.77 25.39
C GLY A 438 27.32 18.65 26.45
N ASP A 439 27.62 19.90 26.10
CA ASP A 439 28.22 20.88 27.02
C ASP A 439 27.37 21.06 28.29
N LYS A 440 26.04 21.14 28.12
CA LYS A 440 25.11 21.27 29.25
C LYS A 440 25.05 20.02 30.12
N PHE A 441 25.10 18.85 29.52
CA PHE A 441 25.12 17.58 30.24
C PHE A 441 26.41 17.40 31.05
N GLU A 442 27.56 17.75 30.47
CA GLU A 442 28.85 17.77 31.18
C GLU A 442 28.87 18.79 32.32
N GLU A 443 28.32 19.99 32.11
CA GLU A 443 28.17 21.00 33.15
C GLU A 443 27.36 20.47 34.35
N THR A 444 26.25 19.76 34.09
CA THR A 444 25.44 19.14 35.16
C THR A 444 26.16 18.00 35.87
N LEU A 445 26.87 17.13 35.13
CA LEU A 445 27.64 16.03 35.73
C LEU A 445 28.80 16.52 36.61
N ASN A 446 29.42 17.64 36.25
CA ASN A 446 30.53 18.21 37.02
C ASN A 446 30.01 18.93 38.27
N LYS A 447 28.88 19.64 38.19
CA LYS A 447 28.23 20.24 39.38
C LYS A 447 27.88 19.20 40.44
N ASP A 448 27.42 18.01 40.04
CA ASP A 448 27.11 16.93 40.98
C ASP A 448 28.36 16.33 41.65
N LYS A 449 29.53 16.41 41.01
CA LYS A 449 30.80 15.97 41.58
C LYS A 449 31.37 16.98 42.56
N GLU A 450 31.35 18.26 42.21
CA GLU A 450 31.86 19.34 43.08
C GLU A 450 30.98 19.52 44.33
N GLY A 451 29.66 19.29 44.22
CA GLY A 451 28.75 19.34 45.37
C GLY A 451 28.92 18.23 46.41
N ASN A 452 29.77 17.22 46.16
CA ASN A 452 29.97 16.08 47.05
C ASN A 452 31.34 16.07 47.75
N GLU A 453 32.26 16.98 47.43
CA GLU A 453 33.56 17.10 48.12
C GLU A 453 33.51 18.02 49.35
N ASP A 454 32.46 18.83 49.49
CA ASP A 454 32.21 19.64 50.69
C ASP A 454 31.25 18.97 51.69
N ALA A 455 30.86 17.72 51.46
CA ALA A 455 30.22 16.92 52.49
C ALA A 455 31.26 16.61 53.59
N PRO A 456 31.11 17.13 54.82
CA PRO A 456 32.09 16.94 55.88
C PRO A 456 32.33 15.44 56.08
N PRO A 457 33.59 15.00 56.28
CA PRO A 457 33.92 13.60 56.46
C PRO A 457 33.00 13.04 57.55
N ALA A 458 32.29 11.95 57.21
CA ALA A 458 31.38 11.26 58.12
C ALA A 458 32.07 11.09 59.47
N GLY A 459 31.69 11.96 60.42
CA GLY A 459 32.21 11.92 61.78
C GLY A 459 31.92 10.54 62.37
N PRO A 460 32.83 10.00 63.20
CA PRO A 460 32.64 8.68 63.79
C PRO A 460 31.33 8.66 64.58
N GLY A 461 30.48 7.70 64.19
CA GLY A 461 29.17 7.33 64.72
C GLY A 461 28.68 8.09 65.96
N ASN A 462 27.62 8.88 65.77
CA ASN A 462 26.67 9.14 66.82
C ASN A 462 25.43 8.24 66.60
N PRO A 463 25.24 7.17 67.39
CA PRO A 463 24.13 6.21 67.21
C PRO A 463 22.73 6.74 67.56
N ASP A 464 22.58 8.02 67.95
CA ASP A 464 21.34 8.53 68.54
C ASP A 464 20.41 9.32 67.60
N PHE A 465 20.60 9.28 66.28
CA PHE A 465 19.71 9.97 65.33
C PHE A 465 18.75 9.01 64.60
N MET A 466 17.94 8.29 65.38
CA MET A 466 16.74 7.57 64.92
C MET A 466 15.48 8.39 65.28
N ALA A 467 15.25 9.49 64.57
CA ALA A 467 13.93 10.14 64.50
C ALA A 467 13.91 11.13 63.34
N GLY A 468 13.75 10.60 62.12
CA GLY A 468 13.38 11.44 60.98
C GLY A 468 12.00 12.07 61.23
N PRO A 469 11.79 13.36 60.93
CA PRO A 469 10.47 13.96 60.98
C PRO A 469 9.54 13.25 59.98
N PRO A 470 8.24 13.09 60.31
CA PRO A 470 7.29 12.48 59.41
C PRO A 470 7.23 13.26 58.10
N LEU A 471 7.27 12.53 56.98
CA LEU A 471 7.08 13.06 55.64
C LEU A 471 5.79 13.89 55.57
N PRO A 472 5.80 15.06 54.93
CA PRO A 472 4.57 15.80 54.68
C PRO A 472 3.66 14.94 53.78
N GLU A 473 2.45 14.72 54.28
CA GLU A 473 1.36 14.03 53.62
C GLU A 473 1.12 14.70 52.26
N ALA A 474 1.32 13.93 51.19
CA ALA A 474 1.09 14.40 49.83
C ALA A 474 -0.42 14.57 49.63
N ASP A 475 -0.89 15.82 49.70
CA ASP A 475 -2.24 16.20 49.28
C ASP A 475 -2.45 15.81 47.81
N ALA A 476 -3.18 14.71 47.61
CA ALA A 476 -3.66 14.31 46.30
C ALA A 476 -4.62 15.41 45.76
N PRO A 477 -4.43 15.91 44.53
CA PRO A 477 -5.35 16.87 43.95
C PRO A 477 -6.72 16.21 43.78
N SER A 478 -7.71 16.72 44.52
CA SER A 478 -9.11 16.33 44.37
C SER A 478 -9.57 16.70 42.95
N PHE A 479 -9.79 15.70 42.11
CA PHE A 479 -10.48 15.87 40.83
C PHE A 479 -11.90 16.36 41.10
N GLY A 480 -12.12 17.66 40.88
CA GLY A 480 -13.45 18.25 40.87
C GLY A 480 -14.30 17.58 39.81
N THR A 481 -15.33 16.85 40.26
CA THR A 481 -16.34 16.25 39.41
C THR A 481 -17.15 17.39 38.79
N ALA A 482 -16.85 17.77 37.55
CA ALA A 482 -17.66 18.68 36.78
C ALA A 482 -19.03 18.01 36.54
N THR A 483 -20.00 18.37 37.36
CA THR A 483 -21.39 17.95 37.19
C THR A 483 -21.94 18.71 35.98
N THR A 484 -22.09 18.01 34.86
CA THR A 484 -22.79 18.54 33.69
C THR A 484 -24.26 18.74 34.06
N VAL A 485 -24.64 20.01 34.26
CA VAL A 485 -26.03 20.41 34.42
C VAL A 485 -26.72 20.25 33.06
N MET A 486 -27.56 19.23 32.93
CA MET A 486 -28.57 19.14 31.87
C MET A 486 -29.59 20.27 32.07
N GLY A 487 -29.42 21.37 31.36
CA GLY A 487 -30.46 22.36 31.14
C GLY A 487 -31.44 21.86 30.08
N SER A 488 -32.55 21.30 30.54
CA SER A 488 -33.77 21.16 29.76
C SER A 488 -34.56 22.47 29.88
N ASN A 489 -34.99 23.04 28.75
CA ASN A 489 -36.30 23.70 28.65
C ASN A 489 -36.68 23.99 27.19
N PRO A 490 -37.84 23.50 26.73
CA PRO A 490 -38.69 24.12 25.69
C PRO A 490 -39.65 25.15 26.36
N PRO A 491 -40.56 25.85 25.64
CA PRO A 491 -40.91 25.80 24.21
C PRO A 491 -40.43 26.98 23.37
#